data_AF-A0A3L6JCW1-F1
#
_entry.id   AF-A0A3L6JCW1-F1
#
_cell.length_a   1.000
_cell.length_b   1.000
_cell.length_c   1.000
_cell.angle_alpha   90.00
_cell.angle_beta   90.00
_cell.angle_gamma   90.00
#
_symmetry.space_group_name_H-M   'P 1'
#
loop_
_entity.id
_entity.type
_entity.pdbx_description
1 polymer ?
#
loop_
_entity_poly.entity_id
_entity_poly.type
_entity_poly.pdbx_seq_one_letter_code
_entity_poly.pdbx_strand_id
1 'polypeptide(L)'
;MGSFIPDIEVPILWVFDRGVPDHLILHSLLGLLTLGMLLSVLITHYLYPPLVANIFRVERLGLNKACSLGTALYLSCLVGLLGHLALDLPMHWFNPVLWPWIDPYTIVGILVLLLAPEGDLQAGFALANSLVSSVMLVALLGIAWKCRHSLWTNMLLGESSASSNEPIQ
;
A
#
# COMPACT_ATOMS: atom_id res chain seq x y z
N MET A 1 0.37 6.77 2.02
CA MET A 1 -1.08 6.57 2.27
C MET A 1 -1.79 5.80 1.16
N GLY A 2 -1.30 5.79 -0.09
CA GLY A 2 -2.02 5.16 -1.22
C GLY A 2 -1.77 3.67 -1.46
N SER A 3 -0.95 2.98 -0.67
CA SER A 3 -0.50 1.61 -1.01
C SER A 3 -1.61 0.57 -1.03
N PHE A 4 -2.65 0.69 -0.19
CA PHE A 4 -3.75 -0.30 -0.16
C PHE A 4 -4.84 -0.05 -1.21
N ILE A 5 -4.78 1.08 -1.93
CA ILE A 5 -5.84 1.48 -2.86
C ILE A 5 -5.97 0.54 -4.06
N PRO A 6 -4.86 0.03 -4.66
CA PRO A 6 -4.96 -0.95 -5.72
C PRO A 6 -5.78 -2.18 -5.32
N ASP A 7 -5.57 -2.71 -4.12
CA ASP A 7 -6.26 -3.91 -3.62
C ASP A 7 -7.77 -3.74 -3.42
N ILE A 8 -8.29 -2.51 -3.41
CA ILE A 8 -9.74 -2.27 -3.32
C ILE A 8 -10.47 -2.86 -4.53
N GLU A 9 -9.81 -3.00 -5.69
CA GLU A 9 -10.46 -3.60 -6.86
C GLU A 9 -10.75 -5.09 -6.68
N VAL A 10 -9.93 -5.82 -5.93
CA VAL A 10 -10.06 -7.28 -5.72
C VAL A 10 -11.45 -7.67 -5.16
N PRO A 11 -11.91 -7.14 -4.01
CA PRO A 11 -13.23 -7.49 -3.48
C PRO A 11 -14.37 -7.01 -4.38
N ILE A 12 -14.17 -5.94 -5.15
CA ILE A 12 -15.17 -5.46 -6.12
C ILE A 12 -15.29 -6.49 -7.25
N LEU A 13 -14.18 -6.94 -7.82
CA LEU A 13 -14.16 -7.94 -8.89
C LEU A 13 -14.84 -9.24 -8.45
N TRP A 14 -14.57 -9.73 -7.24
CA TRP A 14 -15.21 -10.93 -6.70
C TRP A 14 -16.74 -10.87 -6.61
N VAL A 15 -17.32 -9.68 -6.47
CA VAL A 15 -18.78 -9.48 -6.44
C VAL A 15 -19.38 -9.57 -7.85
N PHE A 16 -18.67 -9.08 -8.87
CA PHE A 16 -19.21 -8.95 -10.22
C PHE A 16 -18.89 -10.14 -11.13
N ASP A 17 -17.72 -10.77 -10.99
CA ASP A 17 -17.36 -11.98 -11.75
C ASP A 17 -16.13 -12.70 -11.14
N ARG A 18 -16.26 -14.01 -10.86
CA ARG A 18 -15.16 -14.84 -10.33
C ARG A 18 -14.17 -15.31 -11.41
N GLY A 19 -14.46 -15.07 -12.69
CA GLY A 19 -13.60 -15.47 -13.82
C GLY A 19 -12.63 -14.39 -14.30
N VAL A 20 -12.71 -13.18 -13.76
CA VAL A 20 -11.86 -12.04 -14.12
C VAL A 20 -10.55 -12.12 -13.32
N PRO A 21 -9.38 -11.75 -13.90
CA PRO A 21 -8.15 -11.69 -13.15
C PRO A 21 -8.31 -10.82 -11.89
N ASP A 22 -7.73 -11.25 -10.77
CA ASP A 22 -7.89 -10.58 -9.48
C ASP A 22 -7.38 -9.12 -9.47
N HIS A 23 -6.60 -8.71 -10.48
CA HIS A 23 -5.94 -7.40 -10.59
C HIS A 23 -6.10 -6.90 -12.03
N LEU A 24 -6.51 -5.65 -12.25
CA LEU A 24 -6.64 -5.11 -13.60
C LEU A 24 -6.34 -3.62 -13.64
N ILE A 25 -7.32 -2.79 -13.29
CA ILE A 25 -7.28 -1.36 -13.62
C ILE A 25 -6.38 -0.65 -12.62
N LEU A 26 -6.61 -0.81 -11.33
CA LEU A 26 -5.86 -0.10 -10.29
C LEU A 26 -4.43 -0.61 -10.12
N HIS A 27 -4.13 -1.84 -10.55
CA HIS A 27 -2.78 -2.39 -10.62
C HIS A 27 -2.05 -2.10 -11.95
N SER A 28 -2.68 -1.40 -12.90
CA SER A 28 -2.00 -0.91 -14.10
C SER A 28 -1.34 0.45 -13.85
N LEU A 29 -0.21 0.76 -14.50
CA LEU A 29 0.44 2.06 -14.32
C LEU A 29 -0.49 3.22 -14.68
N LEU A 30 -1.27 3.07 -15.75
CA LEU A 30 -2.24 4.07 -16.16
C LEU A 30 -3.35 4.26 -15.12
N GLY A 31 -4.00 3.16 -14.71
CA GLY A 31 -5.11 3.23 -13.75
C GLY A 31 -4.65 3.67 -12.36
N LEU A 32 -3.45 3.26 -11.95
CA LEU A 32 -2.80 3.69 -10.71
C LEU A 32 -2.52 5.20 -10.70
N LEU A 33 -1.92 5.74 -11.76
CA LEU A 33 -1.60 7.18 -11.83
C LEU A 33 -2.83 8.07 -12.04
N THR A 34 -3.95 7.51 -12.48
CA THR A 34 -5.20 8.24 -12.72
C THR A 34 -6.22 7.99 -11.60
N LEU A 35 -6.96 6.87 -11.68
CA LEU A 35 -8.00 6.50 -10.74
C LEU A 35 -7.43 6.17 -9.36
N GLY A 36 -6.33 5.43 -9.28
CA GLY A 36 -5.66 5.10 -8.03
C GLY A 36 -5.22 6.34 -7.28
N MET A 37 -4.63 7.31 -7.98
CA MET A 37 -4.22 8.60 -7.42
C MET A 37 -5.42 9.42 -6.93
N LEU A 38 -6.47 9.54 -7.75
CA LEU A 38 -7.69 10.25 -7.39
C LEU A 38 -8.33 9.63 -6.13
N LEU A 39 -8.53 8.32 -6.13
CA LEU A 39 -9.10 7.58 -5.00
C LEU A 39 -8.24 7.70 -3.75
N SER A 40 -6.91 7.55 -3.88
CA SER A 40 -5.97 7.71 -2.77
C SER A 40 -6.11 9.07 -2.10
N VAL A 41 -6.14 10.14 -2.89
CA VAL A 41 -6.26 11.50 -2.36
C VAL A 41 -7.63 11.72 -1.71
N LEU A 42 -8.72 11.31 -2.36
CA LEU A 42 -10.07 11.48 -1.81
C LEU A 42 -10.27 10.70 -0.51
N ILE A 43 -9.88 9.42 -0.49
CA ILE A 43 -9.99 8.57 0.69
C ILE A 43 -9.09 9.09 1.81
N THR A 44 -7.85 9.45 1.51
CA THR A 44 -6.91 9.95 2.53
C THR A 44 -7.34 11.31 3.08
N HIS A 45 -7.93 12.17 2.27
CA HIS A 45 -8.35 13.50 2.73
C HIS A 45 -9.68 13.45 3.51
N TYR A 46 -10.70 12.75 2.97
CA TYR A 46 -12.06 12.80 3.51
C TYR A 46 -12.39 11.67 4.47
N LEU A 47 -11.91 10.45 4.21
CA LEU A 47 -12.34 9.25 4.92
C LEU A 47 -11.34 8.81 6.00
N TYR A 48 -10.05 8.93 5.73
CA TYR A 48 -9.01 8.48 6.65
C TYR A 48 -9.02 9.24 8.00
N PRO A 49 -9.06 10.58 8.07
CA PRO A 49 -9.04 11.28 9.36
C PRO A 49 -10.20 10.91 10.29
N PRO A 50 -11.48 10.88 9.87
CA PRO A 50 -12.57 10.50 10.78
C PRO A 50 -12.51 9.03 11.19
N LEU A 51 -12.13 8.11 10.29
CA LEU A 51 -12.01 6.70 10.64
C LEU A 51 -10.91 6.45 11.68
N VAL A 52 -9.72 7.00 11.43
CA VAL A 52 -8.55 6.80 12.29
C VAL A 52 -8.76 7.47 13.65
N ALA A 53 -9.31 8.69 13.68
CA ALA A 53 -9.63 9.37 14.93
C ALA A 53 -10.60 8.55 15.79
N ASN A 54 -11.61 7.92 15.17
CA ASN A 54 -12.61 7.14 15.89
C ASN A 54 -12.07 5.80 16.39
N ILE A 55 -11.29 5.09 15.56
CA ILE A 55 -10.77 3.74 15.89
C ILE A 55 -9.62 3.82 16.88
N PHE A 56 -8.66 4.72 16.64
CA PHE A 56 -7.41 4.79 17.41
C PHE A 56 -7.41 5.90 18.46
N ARG A 57 -8.49 6.68 18.57
CA ARG A 57 -8.64 7.80 19.52
C ARG A 57 -7.52 8.84 19.40
N VAL A 58 -7.04 9.08 18.18
CA VAL A 58 -6.03 10.10 17.85
C VAL A 58 -6.70 11.45 17.61
N GLU A 59 -6.00 12.55 17.89
CA GLU A 59 -6.53 13.90 17.69
C GLU A 59 -6.90 14.16 16.22
N ARG A 60 -8.19 14.44 15.98
CA ARG A 60 -8.72 14.66 14.62
C ARG A 60 -8.15 15.92 13.95
N LEU A 61 -7.83 16.96 14.72
CA LEU A 61 -7.30 18.21 14.17
C LEU A 61 -5.91 17.99 13.56
N GLY A 62 -5.04 17.28 14.26
CA GLY A 62 -3.72 16.87 13.76
C GLY A 62 -3.83 16.04 12.48
N LEU A 63 -4.73 15.05 12.46
CA LEU A 63 -4.98 14.22 11.27
C LEU A 63 -5.49 15.03 10.07
N ASN A 64 -6.45 15.95 10.28
CA ASN A 64 -6.95 16.81 9.21
C ASN A 64 -5.85 17.69 8.60
N LYS A 65 -4.91 18.18 9.44
CA LYS A 65 -3.77 18.97 8.97
C LYS A 65 -2.78 18.11 8.19
N ALA A 66 -2.43 16.94 8.70
CA ALA A 66 -1.53 15.98 8.06
C ALA A 66 -2.08 15.47 6.72
N CYS A 67 -3.40 15.28 6.64
CA CYS A 67 -4.11 14.81 5.45
C CYS A 67 -4.72 15.96 4.62
N SER A 68 -4.27 17.21 4.82
CA SER A 68 -4.77 18.35 4.05
C SER A 68 -4.36 18.26 2.57
N LEU A 69 -5.18 18.85 1.69
CA LEU A 69 -4.86 18.88 0.26
C LEU A 69 -3.61 19.74 0.03
N GLY A 70 -2.52 19.08 -0.34
CA GLY A 70 -1.23 19.73 -0.60
C GLY A 70 -0.23 18.75 -1.18
N THR A 71 0.89 19.27 -1.67
CA THR A 71 1.92 18.48 -2.37
C THR A 71 2.40 17.27 -1.57
N ALA A 72 2.52 17.41 -0.25
CA ALA A 72 2.90 16.31 0.63
C ALA A 72 1.92 15.13 0.58
N LEU A 73 0.61 15.40 0.55
CA LEU A 73 -0.41 14.37 0.41
C LEU A 73 -0.30 13.67 -0.96
N TYR A 74 -0.21 14.45 -2.04
CA TYR A 74 -0.07 13.88 -3.39
C TYR A 74 1.19 12.99 -3.50
N LEU A 75 2.34 13.47 -3.02
CA LEU A 75 3.57 12.68 -3.04
C LEU A 75 3.47 11.42 -2.17
N SER A 76 2.85 11.50 -0.98
CA SER A 76 2.63 10.34 -0.12
C SER A 76 1.67 9.30 -0.72
N CYS A 77 0.66 9.75 -1.48
CA CYS A 77 -0.21 8.87 -2.26
C CYS A 77 0.56 8.22 -3.39
N LEU A 78 1.30 9.00 -4.19
CA LEU A 78 2.08 8.50 -5.32
C LEU A 78 3.14 7.49 -4.89
N VAL A 79 3.92 7.79 -3.85
CA VAL A 79 4.92 6.86 -3.30
C VAL A 79 4.27 5.59 -2.77
N GLY A 80 3.10 5.70 -2.12
CA GLY A 80 2.36 4.53 -1.66
C GLY A 80 1.90 3.64 -2.81
N LEU A 81 1.31 4.24 -3.84
CA LEU A 81 0.83 3.52 -5.03
C LEU A 81 1.99 2.86 -5.78
N LEU A 82 3.04 3.61 -6.12
CA LEU A 82 4.21 3.07 -6.81
C LEU A 82 4.93 2.01 -5.97
N GLY A 83 4.97 2.19 -4.64
CA GLY A 83 5.54 1.21 -3.73
C GLY A 83 4.77 -0.11 -3.73
N HIS A 84 3.43 -0.05 -3.75
CA HIS A 84 2.59 -1.24 -3.89
C HIS A 84 2.86 -1.97 -5.20
N LEU A 85 2.80 -1.26 -6.34
CA LEU A 85 3.08 -1.82 -7.65
C LEU A 85 4.50 -2.42 -7.75
N ALA A 86 5.49 -1.78 -7.13
CA ALA A 86 6.87 -2.26 -7.12
C ALA A 86 7.05 -3.54 -6.28
N LEU A 87 6.28 -3.72 -5.21
CA LEU A 87 6.28 -4.96 -4.41
C LEU A 87 5.55 -6.10 -5.13
N ASP A 88 4.47 -5.77 -5.85
CA ASP A 88 3.70 -6.72 -6.61
C ASP A 88 4.48 -7.29 -7.81
N LEU A 89 5.14 -6.41 -8.57
CA LEU A 89 5.81 -6.79 -9.82
C LEU A 89 6.71 -8.04 -9.74
N PRO A 90 7.60 -8.18 -8.74
CA PRO A 90 8.46 -9.36 -8.66
C PRO A 90 7.74 -10.62 -8.17
N MET A 91 6.63 -10.50 -7.42
CA MET A 91 6.03 -11.63 -6.70
C MET A 91 4.77 -12.21 -7.33
N HIS A 92 4.16 -11.52 -8.32
CA HIS A 92 2.97 -12.03 -9.01
C HIS A 92 3.29 -12.73 -10.33
N TRP A 93 2.54 -13.79 -10.59
CA TRP A 93 2.52 -14.52 -11.86
C TRP A 93 1.73 -13.83 -12.98
N PHE A 94 1.05 -12.74 -12.66
CA PHE A 94 0.24 -11.89 -13.55
C PHE A 94 0.52 -10.43 -13.18
N ASN A 95 0.90 -9.58 -14.14
CA ASN A 95 1.26 -8.19 -13.85
C ASN A 95 0.64 -7.21 -14.84
N PRO A 96 -0.41 -6.45 -14.45
CA PRO A 96 -1.10 -5.53 -15.36
C PRO A 96 -0.39 -4.18 -15.51
N VAL A 97 0.89 -4.08 -15.14
CA VAL A 97 1.66 -2.82 -15.13
C VAL A 97 1.57 -2.04 -16.46
N LEU A 98 1.59 -2.75 -17.60
CA LEU A 98 1.51 -2.18 -18.95
C LEU A 98 0.16 -2.42 -19.62
N TRP A 99 -0.87 -2.79 -18.87
CA TRP A 99 -2.24 -2.87 -19.37
C TRP A 99 -2.75 -1.46 -19.74
N PRO A 100 -3.54 -1.29 -20.83
CA PRO A 100 -4.11 -2.31 -21.71
C PRO A 100 -3.26 -2.70 -22.92
N TRP A 101 -2.01 -2.24 -22.99
CA TRP A 101 -1.18 -2.43 -24.20
C TRP A 101 -0.52 -3.79 -24.27
N ILE A 102 -0.18 -4.39 -23.13
CA ILE A 102 0.45 -5.72 -23.05
C ILE A 102 -0.45 -6.64 -22.23
N ASP A 103 -0.57 -7.88 -22.69
CA ASP A 103 -1.27 -8.94 -21.97
C ASP A 103 -0.56 -9.20 -20.62
N PRO A 104 -1.21 -8.97 -19.48
CA PRO A 104 -0.59 -9.10 -18.16
C PRO A 104 -0.02 -10.49 -17.86
N TYR A 105 -0.53 -11.55 -18.49
CA TYR A 105 -0.03 -12.93 -18.31
C TYR A 105 1.35 -13.15 -18.94
N THR A 106 1.79 -12.26 -19.83
CA THR A 106 3.12 -12.32 -20.44
C THR A 106 4.22 -11.76 -19.53
N ILE A 107 3.84 -11.03 -18.48
CA ILE A 107 4.76 -10.42 -17.52
C ILE A 107 4.69 -11.22 -16.22
N VAL A 108 5.60 -12.20 -16.09
CA VAL A 108 5.72 -13.02 -14.88
C VAL A 108 6.81 -12.43 -13.97
N GLY A 109 6.49 -12.30 -12.69
CA GLY A 109 7.41 -11.76 -11.68
C GLY A 109 8.66 -12.61 -11.52
N ILE A 110 9.80 -11.96 -11.36
CA ILE A 110 11.10 -12.63 -11.29
C ILE A 110 11.20 -13.58 -10.08
N LEU A 111 10.60 -13.25 -8.93
CA LEU A 111 10.63 -14.13 -7.77
C LEU A 111 9.77 -15.38 -7.99
N VAL A 112 8.67 -15.27 -8.73
CA VAL A 112 7.87 -16.44 -9.12
C VAL A 112 8.72 -17.39 -9.94
N LEU A 113 9.46 -16.87 -10.94
CA LEU A 113 10.34 -17.68 -11.78
C LEU A 113 11.50 -18.32 -10.99
N LEU A 114 12.11 -17.57 -10.08
CA LEU A 114 13.23 -18.05 -9.27
C LEU A 114 12.81 -19.08 -8.20
N LEU A 115 11.58 -18.97 -7.71
CA LEU A 115 11.06 -19.83 -6.65
C LEU A 115 10.10 -20.90 -7.16
N ALA A 116 9.95 -21.10 -8.48
CA ALA A 116 9.10 -22.13 -9.07
C ALA A 116 9.80 -23.51 -9.05
N PRO A 117 9.52 -24.38 -8.05
CA PRO A 117 10.09 -25.72 -8.04
C PRO A 117 9.61 -26.48 -9.28
N GLU A 118 10.55 -27.09 -10.02
CA GLU A 118 10.24 -27.88 -11.23
C GLU A 118 9.46 -27.09 -12.31
N GLY A 119 9.45 -25.76 -12.24
CA GLY A 119 8.69 -24.90 -13.17
C GLY A 119 7.22 -24.69 -12.79
N ASP A 120 6.77 -25.13 -11.62
CA ASP A 120 5.42 -24.84 -11.13
C ASP A 120 5.28 -23.37 -10.69
N LEU A 121 4.61 -22.57 -11.53
CA LEU A 121 4.37 -21.15 -11.29
C LEU A 121 3.44 -20.89 -10.09
N GLN A 122 2.52 -21.81 -9.77
CA GLN A 122 1.64 -21.63 -8.60
C GLN A 122 2.42 -21.82 -7.31
N ALA A 123 3.27 -22.84 -7.25
CA ALA A 123 4.19 -23.03 -6.14
C ALA A 123 5.19 -21.86 -6.03
N GLY A 124 5.71 -21.38 -7.16
CA GLY A 124 6.57 -20.20 -7.21
C GLY A 124 5.90 -18.94 -6.69
N PHE A 125 4.64 -18.71 -7.06
CA PHE A 125 3.83 -17.61 -6.56
C PHE A 125 3.61 -17.70 -5.05
N ALA A 126 3.22 -18.89 -4.54
CA ALA A 126 3.01 -19.10 -3.12
C ALA A 126 4.27 -18.84 -2.29
N LEU A 127 5.43 -19.29 -2.78
CA LEU A 127 6.73 -19.06 -2.14
C LEU A 127 7.15 -17.59 -2.20
N ALA A 128 7.01 -16.93 -3.36
CA ALA A 128 7.31 -15.51 -3.53
C ALA A 128 6.45 -14.63 -2.60
N ASN A 129 5.14 -14.88 -2.58
CA ASN A 129 4.20 -14.17 -1.70
C ASN A 129 4.53 -14.40 -0.22
N SER A 130 4.82 -15.64 0.17
CA SER A 130 5.20 -15.97 1.55
C SER A 130 6.49 -15.25 1.97
N LEU A 131 7.48 -15.20 1.08
CA LEU A 131 8.76 -14.51 1.31
C LEU A 131 8.56 -13.01 1.51
N VAL A 132 7.90 -12.33 0.58
CA VAL A 132 7.66 -10.88 0.65
C VAL A 132 6.83 -10.53 1.88
N SER A 133 5.75 -11.28 2.13
CA SER A 133 4.90 -11.10 3.31
C SER A 133 5.68 -11.27 4.62
N SER A 134 6.57 -12.26 4.69
CA SER A 134 7.41 -12.48 5.87
C SER A 134 8.38 -11.33 6.10
N VAL A 135 9.02 -10.82 5.05
CA VAL A 135 9.92 -9.65 5.14
C VAL A 135 9.16 -8.42 5.61
N MET A 136 7.98 -8.15 5.04
CA MET A 136 7.12 -7.03 5.44
C MET A 136 6.67 -7.16 6.90
N LEU A 137 6.28 -8.37 7.34
CA LEU A 137 5.89 -8.61 8.73
C LEU A 137 7.04 -8.35 9.70
N VAL A 138 8.25 -8.84 9.40
CA VAL A 138 9.44 -8.59 10.23
C VAL A 138 9.75 -7.09 10.29
N ALA A 139 9.68 -6.38 9.17
CA ALA A 139 9.89 -4.94 9.14
C ALA A 139 8.84 -4.19 9.98
N LEU A 140 7.57 -4.56 9.86
CA LEU A 140 6.48 -4.00 10.65
C LEU A 140 6.68 -4.25 12.15
N LEU A 141 7.05 -5.48 12.54
CA LEU A 141 7.34 -5.82 13.94
C LEU A 141 8.54 -5.04 14.47
N GLY A 142 9.58 -4.83 13.66
CA GLY A 142 10.74 -4.01 14.02
C GLY A 142 10.37 -2.55 14.27
N ILE A 143 9.56 -1.95 13.38
CA ILE A 143 9.01 -0.60 13.54
C ILE A 143 8.14 -0.55 14.79
N ALA A 144 7.28 -1.54 15.01
CA ALA A 144 6.36 -1.57 16.12
C ALA A 144 7.07 -1.67 17.47
N TRP A 145 8.12 -2.51 17.54
CA TRP A 145 8.97 -2.62 18.71
C TRP A 145 9.68 -1.30 19.03
N LYS A 146 10.23 -0.64 18.01
CA LYS A 146 10.93 0.65 18.16
C LYS A 146 9.99 1.76 18.62
N CYS A 147 8.75 1.79 18.14
CA CYS A 147 7.78 2.85 18.41
C CYS A 147 6.77 2.49 19.52
N ARG A 148 7.00 1.43 20.32
CA ARG A 148 6.00 0.82 21.22
C ARG A 148 5.30 1.77 22.21
N HIS A 149 5.92 2.87 22.61
CA HIS A 149 5.39 3.79 23.62
C HIS A 149 4.47 4.88 23.06
N SER A 150 4.57 5.19 21.77
CA SER A 150 3.73 6.20 21.10
C SER A 150 3.48 5.82 19.63
N LEU A 151 3.25 4.52 19.40
CA LEU A 151 3.23 3.89 18.08
C LEU A 151 2.30 4.62 17.12
N TRP A 152 1.03 4.76 17.52
CA TRP A 152 0.00 5.34 16.69
C TRP A 152 0.24 6.83 16.46
N THR A 153 0.60 7.59 17.49
CA THR A 153 0.86 9.02 17.37
C THR A 153 2.04 9.30 16.44
N ASN A 154 3.18 8.62 16.64
CA ASN A 154 4.37 8.82 15.83
C ASN A 154 4.19 8.33 14.39
N MET A 155 3.49 7.21 14.19
CA MET A 155 3.29 6.62 12.86
C MET A 155 2.25 7.39 12.04
N LEU A 156 1.20 7.93 12.69
CA LEU A 156 0.08 8.58 12.02
C LEU A 156 0.26 10.11 11.88
N LEU A 157 0.93 10.76 12.85
CA LEU A 157 1.14 12.22 12.85
C LEU A 157 2.58 12.63 12.54
N GLY A 158 3.53 11.68 12.54
CA GLY A 158 4.94 11.98 12.28
C GLY A 158 5.62 12.78 13.38
N GLU A 159 5.00 12.90 14.57
CA GLU A 159 5.60 13.53 15.73
C GLU A 159 6.71 12.63 16.28
N SER A 160 7.90 12.75 15.72
CA SER A 160 9.12 12.36 16.43
C SER A 160 9.14 13.17 17.71
N SER A 161 9.39 12.50 18.84
CA SER A 161 9.61 13.06 20.17
C SER A 161 10.75 14.09 20.20
N ALA A 162 10.49 15.26 19.63
CA ALA A 162 11.33 16.43 19.56
C ALA A 162 10.58 17.61 20.20
N SER A 163 10.06 17.39 21.40
CA SER A 163 9.67 18.46 22.32
C SER A 163 9.82 17.98 23.77
N SER A 164 11.06 17.90 24.24
CA SER A 164 11.34 17.90 25.69
C SER A 164 12.61 18.66 26.06
N ASN A 165 13.02 19.63 25.23
CA ASN A 165 14.04 20.62 25.60
C ASN A 165 13.45 22.03 25.46
N GLU A 166 12.44 22.36 26.25
CA GLU A 166 12.31 23.74 26.74
C GLU A 166 12.84 23.76 28.17
N PRO A 167 13.93 24.49 28.47
CA PRO A 167 14.27 24.76 29.84
C PRO A 167 13.20 25.68 30.43
N ILE A 168 12.61 25.25 31.53
CA ILE A 168 11.89 26.15 32.45
C ILE A 168 12.92 27.15 32.95
N GLN A 169 12.84 28.41 32.48
CA GLN A 169 13.05 29.64 33.26
C GLN A 169 12.77 30.89 32.41
#